data_AF-G5E2N5-F1
#
_entry.id   AF-G5E2N5-F1
#
_cell.length_a   1.000
_cell.length_b   1.000
_cell.length_c   1.000
_cell.angle_alpha   90.00
_cell.angle_beta   90.00
_cell.angle_gamma   90.00
#
_symmetry.space_group_name_H-M   'P 1'
#
loop_
_entity.id
_entity.type
_entity.pdbx_description
1 polymer ?
#
loop_
_entity_poly.entity_id
_entity_poly.type
_entity_poly.pdbx_seq_one_letter_code
_entity_poly.pdbx_strand_id
1 'polypeptide(L)'
;EELLKKSCPHIVVGTPGRSLALARNKSLNLKHIKYFILDECDKMLEQLDMRRDVQEIFRMTPHEKQVMMFSATLSKEIRPVCRKFMQD
;
A
#
# COMPACT_ATOMS: atom_id res chain seq x y z
N GLU A 1 11.00 -5.78 -13.25
CA GLU A 1 11.74 -4.49 -13.26
C GLU A 1 11.91 -3.92 -14.65
N GLU A 2 12.32 -4.72 -15.65
CA GLU A 2 12.38 -4.22 -17.04
C GLU A 2 11.05 -3.62 -17.54
N LEU A 3 9.92 -4.27 -17.24
CA LEU A 3 8.60 -3.75 -17.63
C LEU A 3 8.38 -2.34 -17.09
N LEU A 4 8.68 -2.08 -15.81
CA LEU A 4 8.54 -0.75 -15.19
C LEU A 4 9.41 0.32 -15.89
N LYS A 5 10.55 -0.08 -16.48
CA LYS A 5 11.44 0.82 -17.22
C LYS A 5 11.02 1.03 -18.67
N LYS A 6 10.52 -0.01 -19.35
CA LYS A 6 10.19 0.01 -20.78
C LYS A 6 8.75 0.46 -21.05
N SER A 7 7.81 0.06 -20.19
CA SER A 7 6.38 0.33 -20.32
C SER A 7 5.75 0.37 -18.93
N CYS A 8 5.86 1.53 -18.28
CA CYS A 8 5.38 1.71 -16.91
C CYS A 8 3.85 1.61 -16.86
N PRO A 9 3.26 0.68 -16.09
CA PRO A 9 1.82 0.50 -16.03
C PRO A 9 1.13 1.60 -15.22
N HIS A 10 -0.13 1.87 -15.53
CA HIS A 10 -0.97 2.79 -14.76
C HIS A 10 -1.48 2.19 -13.44
N ILE A 11 -1.61 0.86 -13.37
CA ILE A 11 -2.09 0.12 -12.20
C ILE A 11 -1.06 -0.94 -11.84
N VAL A 12 -0.72 -1.02 -10.56
CA VAL A 12 0.19 -2.02 -10.00
C VAL A 12 -0.54 -2.77 -8.90
N VAL A 13 -0.52 -4.10 -8.99
CA VAL A 13 -1.02 -5.00 -7.95
C VAL A 13 0.16 -5.84 -7.47
N GLY A 14 0.33 -5.97 -6.16
CA GLY A 14 1.44 -6.73 -5.60
C GLY A 14 1.36 -6.85 -4.09
N THR A 15 2.19 -7.75 -3.54
CA THR A 15 2.34 -7.92 -2.10
C THR A 15 3.20 -6.79 -1.50
N PRO A 16 3.04 -6.46 -0.21
CA PRO A 16 3.79 -5.37 0.43
C PRO A 16 5.31 -5.53 0.28
N GLY A 17 5.88 -6.69 0.63
CA GLY A 17 7.33 -6.90 0.60
C GLY A 17 7.96 -6.70 -0.79
N ARG A 18 7.34 -7.24 -1.86
CA ARG A 18 7.88 -7.04 -3.23
C ARG A 18 7.70 -5.60 -3.70
N SER A 19 6.57 -4.99 -3.42
CA SER A 19 6.28 -3.60 -3.80
C SER A 19 7.23 -2.63 -3.11
N LEU A 20 7.52 -2.85 -1.81
CA LEU A 20 8.48 -2.06 -1.07
C LEU A 20 9.91 -2.22 -1.60
N ALA A 21 10.33 -3.46 -1.90
CA ALA A 21 11.65 -3.71 -2.49
C ALA A 21 11.85 -2.94 -3.81
N LEU A 22 10.82 -2.93 -4.67
CA LEU A 22 10.80 -2.18 -5.93
C LEU A 22 10.77 -0.65 -5.71
N ALA A 23 10.11 -0.18 -4.67
CA ALA A 23 10.10 1.24 -4.35
C ALA A 23 11.46 1.71 -3.81
N ARG A 24 12.08 0.93 -2.91
CA ARG A 24 13.40 1.21 -2.33
C ARG A 24 14.52 1.22 -3.36
N ASN A 25 14.50 0.29 -4.31
CA ASN A 25 15.50 0.25 -5.39
C ASN A 25 15.22 1.26 -6.52
N LYS A 26 14.21 2.13 -6.35
CA LYS A 26 13.78 3.17 -7.31
C LYS A 26 13.28 2.64 -8.65
N SER A 27 13.00 1.34 -8.77
CA SER A 27 12.38 0.76 -9.97
C SER A 27 10.87 1.06 -10.04
N LEU A 28 10.20 1.31 -8.91
CA LEU A 28 8.79 1.71 -8.83
C LEU A 28 8.66 3.09 -8.17
N ASN A 29 8.23 4.10 -8.95
CA ASN A 29 8.02 5.45 -8.43
C ASN A 29 6.60 5.63 -7.90
N LEU A 30 6.46 5.87 -6.59
CA LEU A 30 5.18 6.01 -5.90
C LEU A 30 4.71 7.47 -5.74
N LYS A 31 5.50 8.46 -6.20
CA LYS A 31 5.22 9.89 -6.02
C LYS A 31 3.98 10.41 -6.78
N HIS A 32 3.40 9.61 -7.67
CA HIS A 32 2.24 10.01 -8.48
C HIS A 32 0.97 9.22 -8.13
N ILE A 33 1.00 8.41 -7.07
CA ILE A 33 -0.15 7.61 -6.65
C ILE A 33 -1.32 8.50 -6.23
N LYS A 34 -2.47 8.27 -6.87
CA LYS A 34 -3.76 8.91 -6.53
C LYS A 34 -4.71 7.97 -5.79
N TYR A 35 -4.48 6.66 -5.87
CA TYR A 35 -5.30 5.63 -5.24
C TYR A 35 -4.40 4.63 -4.51
N PHE A 36 -4.60 4.47 -3.20
CA PHE A 36 -3.91 3.48 -2.38
C PHE A 36 -4.94 2.48 -1.85
N ILE A 37 -4.88 1.24 -2.33
CA ILE A 37 -5.90 0.22 -2.06
C ILE A 37 -5.24 -0.94 -1.33
N LEU A 38 -5.84 -1.38 -0.22
CA LEU A 38 -5.51 -2.65 0.43
C LEU A 38 -6.72 -3.56 0.41
N ASP A 39 -6.57 -4.74 -0.20
CA ASP A 39 -7.52 -5.83 -0.05
C ASP A 39 -7.02 -6.81 1.02
N GLU A 40 -7.92 -7.57 1.65
CA GLU A 40 -7.64 -8.37 2.84
C GLU A 40 -6.83 -7.61 3.92
N CYS A 41 -7.20 -6.35 4.15
CA CYS A 41 -6.38 -5.43 4.95
C CYS A 41 -6.18 -5.87 6.41
N ASP A 42 -7.10 -6.68 6.94
CA ASP A 42 -6.98 -7.26 8.28
C ASP A 42 -5.78 -8.20 8.39
N LYS A 43 -5.65 -9.15 7.46
CA LYS A 43 -4.51 -10.08 7.40
C LYS A 43 -3.19 -9.32 7.23
N MET A 44 -3.19 -8.28 6.38
CA MET A 44 -1.99 -7.49 6.11
C MET A 44 -1.55 -6.63 7.30
N LEU A 45 -2.49 -6.05 8.05
CA LEU A 45 -2.19 -5.09 9.12
C LEU A 45 -2.05 -5.75 10.51
N GLU A 46 -2.49 -6.99 10.66
CA GLU A 46 -2.29 -7.79 11.87
C GLU A 46 -0.84 -8.31 11.98
N GLN A 47 -0.24 -8.72 10.86
CA GLN A 47 1.16 -9.13 10.82
C GLN A 47 2.09 -7.92 10.91
N LEU A 48 2.99 -7.92 11.90
CA LEU A 48 3.82 -6.75 12.23
C LEU A 48 4.79 -6.35 11.11
N ASP A 49 5.37 -7.33 10.43
CA ASP A 49 6.27 -7.15 9.29
C ASP A 49 5.52 -6.58 8.08
N MET A 50 4.40 -7.19 7.68
CA MET A 50 3.57 -6.68 6.58
C MET A 50 3.06 -5.26 6.86
N ARG A 51 2.64 -5.00 8.10
CA ARG A 51 2.19 -3.67 8.52
C ARG A 51 3.28 -2.61 8.38
N ARG A 52 4.52 -2.93 8.77
CA ARG A 52 5.67 -2.02 8.61
C ARG A 52 5.93 -1.73 7.14
N ASP A 53 5.86 -2.76 6.29
CA ASP A 53 6.06 -2.60 4.85
C ASP A 53 4.98 -1.69 4.25
N VAL A 54 3.70 -1.93 4.56
CA VAL A 54 2.57 -1.10 4.12
C VAL A 54 2.74 0.35 4.57
N GLN A 55 3.14 0.58 5.82
CA GLN A 55 3.39 1.92 6.35
C GLN A 55 4.50 2.65 5.61
N GLU A 56 5.58 1.94 5.26
CA GLU A 56 6.68 2.53 4.52
C GLU A 56 6.28 2.87 3.08
N ILE A 57 5.61 1.96 2.38
CA ILE A 57 5.04 2.22 1.05
C ILE A 57 4.12 3.44 1.10
N PHE A 58 3.22 3.50 2.09
CA PHE A 58 2.29 4.63 2.25
C PHE A 58 3.02 5.96 2.43
N ARG A 59 4.10 6.01 3.22
CA ARG A 59 4.92 7.22 3.42
C ARG A 59 5.63 7.69 2.14
N MET A 60 5.84 6.81 1.17
CA MET A 60 6.46 7.14 -0.12
C MET A 60 5.45 7.69 -1.15
N THR A 61 4.15 7.70 -0.82
CA THR A 61 3.08 8.24 -1.68
C THR A 61 2.68 9.67 -1.28
N PRO A 62 2.04 10.46 -2.16
CA PRO A 62 1.51 11.79 -1.83
C PRO A 62 0.57 11.78 -0.63
N HIS A 63 0.47 12.90 0.09
CA HIS A 63 -0.53 13.07 1.15
C HIS A 63 -1.96 13.03 0.59
N GLU A 64 -2.21 13.81 -0.46
CA GLU A 64 -3.49 13.86 -1.15
C GLU A 64 -3.65 12.67 -2.12
N LYS A 65 -4.41 11.67 -1.67
CA LYS A 65 -4.76 10.47 -2.42
C LYS A 65 -5.99 9.83 -1.79
N GLN A 66 -6.79 9.14 -2.60
CA GLN A 66 -7.88 8.33 -2.08
C GLN A 66 -7.31 7.03 -1.49
N VAL A 67 -7.75 6.68 -0.28
CA VAL A 67 -7.33 5.46 0.41
C VAL A 67 -8.56 4.57 0.60
N MET A 68 -8.49 3.33 0.12
CA MET A 68 -9.58 2.37 0.25
C MET A 68 -9.04 1.08 0.87
N MET A 69 -9.78 0.52 1.83
CA MET A 69 -9.42 -0.75 2.45
C MET A 69 -10.61 -1.68 2.48
N PHE A 70 -10.40 -2.90 2.04
CA PHE A 70 -11.40 -3.95 1.94
C PHE A 70 -10.93 -5.18 2.71
N SER A 71 -11.88 -5.84 3.37
CA SER A 71 -11.65 -7.13 4.02
C SER A 71 -13.00 -7.79 4.31
N ALA A 72 -13.04 -9.12 4.27
CA ALA A 72 -14.18 -9.91 4.71
C ALA A 72 -14.39 -9.83 6.24
N THR A 73 -13.32 -9.60 7.01
CA THR A 73 -13.33 -9.63 8.48
C THR A 73 -12.66 -8.39 9.06
N LEU A 74 -13.47 -7.47 9.61
CA LEU A 74 -12.96 -6.24 10.24
C LEU A 74 -13.30 -6.22 11.74
N SER A 75 -12.39 -6.80 12.54
CA SER A 75 -12.47 -6.78 14.01
C SER A 75 -12.47 -5.36 14.57
N LYS A 76 -12.97 -5.19 15.81
CA LYS A 76 -12.98 -3.88 16.47
C LYS A 76 -11.56 -3.35 16.72
N GLU A 77 -10.57 -4.23 16.84
CA GLU A 77 -9.17 -3.88 17.11
C GLU A 77 -8.44 -3.40 15.87
N ILE A 78 -8.75 -3.95 14.69
CA ILE A 78 -8.08 -3.58 13.44
C ILE A 78 -8.67 -2.31 12.81
N ARG A 79 -9.96 -2.02 13.05
CA ARG A 79 -10.62 -0.82 12.49
C ARG A 79 -9.89 0.49 12.80
N PRO A 80 -9.46 0.78 14.05
CA PRO A 80 -8.66 1.98 14.34
C PRO A 80 -7.32 2.01 13.61
N VAL A 81 -6.73 0.84 13.31
CA VAL A 81 -5.49 0.75 12.54
C VAL A 81 -5.71 1.19 11.10
N CYS A 82 -6.74 0.64 10.44
CA CYS A 82 -7.09 1.00 9.07
C CYS A 82 -7.39 2.49 8.92
N ARG A 83 -8.17 3.06 9.85
CA ARG A 83 -8.53 4.49 9.82
C ARG A 83 -7.33 5.44 9.90
N LYS A 84 -6.21 5.03 10.49
CA LYS A 84 -4.98 5.87 10.54
C LYS A 84 -4.39 6.18 9.18
N PHE A 85 -4.77 5.44 8.14
CA PHE A 85 -4.34 5.69 6.77
C PHE A 85 -5.33 6.52 5.95
N MET A 86 -6.55 6.73 6.46
CA MET A 86 -7.64 7.41 5.77
C MET A 86 -7.79 8.84 6.28
N GLN A 87 -8.37 9.70 5.46
CA GLN A 87 -8.80 11.05 5.81
C GLN A 87 -10.30 11.12 5.54
N ASP A 88 -11.04 11.83 6.39
CA ASP A 88 -12.49 12.08 6.23
C ASP A 88 -12.75 13.11 5.12
#